data_AF-A0AA37TE34-F1
#
_entry.id   AF-A0AA37TE34-F1
#
_cell.length_a   1.000
_cell.length_b   1.000
_cell.length_c   1.000
_cell.angle_alpha   90.00
_cell.angle_beta   90.00
_cell.angle_gamma   90.00
#
_symmetry.space_group_name_H-M   'P 1'
#
loop_
_entity.id
_entity.type
_entity.pdbx_description
1 polymer ?
#
loop_
_entity_poly.entity_id
_entity_poly.type
_entity_poly.pdbx_seq_one_letter_code
_entity_poly.pdbx_strand_id
1 'polypeptide(L)' 'MTSQQLADELKRIATTQVSDITRAVKEGQKSIALNEVRDMARRLSLLADAFDPASVPEKAESVDDAQAA' A
#
# COMPACT_ATOMS: atom_id res chain seq x y z
N MET A 1 2.76 -15.27 8.65
CA MET A 1 3.97 -14.42 8.58
C MET A 1 4.44 -14.14 10.00
N THR A 2 5.71 -14.32 10.33
CA THR A 2 6.24 -14.03 11.67
C THR A 2 6.59 -12.54 11.81
N SER A 3 6.74 -12.03 13.03
CA SER A 3 7.19 -10.66 13.27
C SER A 3 8.56 -10.36 12.63
N GLN A 4 9.43 -11.36 12.52
CA GLN A 4 10.71 -11.22 11.82
C GLN A 4 10.52 -11.05 10.31
N GLN A 5 9.65 -11.87 9.70
CA GLN A 5 9.33 -11.75 8.27
C GLN A 5 8.69 -10.39 7.95
N LEU A 6 7.90 -9.83 8.89
CA LEU A 6 7.38 -8.46 8.79
C LEU A 6 8.47 -7.41 8.82
N ALA A 7 9.38 -7.50 9.78
CA ALA A 7 10.49 -6.55 9.89
C ALA A 7 11.36 -6.56 8.63
N ASP A 8 11.63 -7.76 8.08
CA ASP A 8 12.43 -7.92 6.86
C ASP A 8 11.72 -7.31 5.64
N GLU A 9 10.40 -7.51 5.52
CA GLU A 9 9.63 -6.98 4.40
C GLU A 9 9.45 -5.45 4.49
N LEU A 10 9.17 -4.91 5.67
CA LEU A 10 9.16 -3.46 5.91
C LEU A 10 10.49 -2.82 5.54
N LYS A 11 11.60 -3.44 5.96
CA LYS A 11 12.94 -2.96 5.66
C LYS A 11 13.24 -3.00 4.16
N ARG A 12 12.79 -4.05 3.46
CA ARG A 12 12.91 -4.16 2.00
C ARG A 12 12.14 -3.05 1.30
N ILE A 13 10.85 -2.90 1.61
CA ILE A 13 9.97 -1.87 1.03
C ILE A 13 10.57 -0.48 1.24
N ALA A 14 10.93 -0.15 2.48
CA ALA A 14 11.50 1.15 2.82
C ALA A 14 12.82 1.41 2.08
N THR A 15 13.73 0.43 2.03
CA THR A 15 15.05 0.60 1.40
C THR A 15 14.94 0.87 -0.10
N THR A 16 14.16 0.06 -0.82
CA THR A 16 13.96 0.24 -2.26
C THR A 16 13.27 1.56 -2.55
N GLN A 17 12.16 1.83 -1.86
CA GLN A 17 11.35 3.01 -2.17
C GLN A 17 12.02 4.34 -1.78
N VAL A 18 12.75 4.38 -0.65
CA VAL A 18 13.52 5.58 -0.28
C VAL A 18 14.62 5.86 -1.30
N SER A 19 15.26 4.82 -1.84
CA SER A 19 16.28 4.97 -2.90
C SER A 19 15.69 5.55 -4.19
N ASP A 20 14.54 5.02 -4.63
CA ASP A 20 13.87 5.48 -5.86
C ASP A 20 13.33 6.91 -5.73
N ILE A 21 12.69 7.24 -4.62
CA ILE A 21 12.23 8.61 -4.31
C ILE A 21 13.44 9.57 -4.29
N THR A 22 14.52 9.20 -3.59
CA THR A 22 15.71 10.05 -3.47
C THR A 22 16.32 10.33 -4.84
N ARG A 23 16.41 9.31 -5.70
CA ARG A 23 16.89 9.46 -7.08
C ARG A 23 15.97 10.39 -7.89
N ALA A 24 14.67 10.11 -7.90
CA ALA A 24 13.70 10.91 -8.64
C ALA A 24 13.70 12.39 -8.21
N VAL A 25 13.85 12.66 -6.90
CA VAL A 25 13.99 14.03 -6.37
C VAL A 25 15.28 14.69 -6.87
N LYS A 26 16.42 13.98 -6.81
CA LYS A 26 17.71 14.49 -7.31
C LYS A 26 17.69 14.80 -8.81
N GLU A 27 16.96 13.99 -9.58
CA GLU A 27 16.78 14.16 -11.03
C GLU A 27 15.69 15.20 -11.39
N GLY A 28 15.02 15.80 -10.40
CA GLY A 28 13.96 16.79 -10.62
C GLY A 28 12.63 16.20 -11.11
N GLN A 29 12.49 14.87 -11.08
CA GLN A 29 11.32 14.12 -11.54
C GLN A 29 10.20 14.11 -10.48
N LYS A 30 9.60 15.27 -10.22
CA LYS A 30 8.60 15.46 -9.15
C LYS A 30 7.41 14.49 -9.22
N SER A 31 6.91 14.21 -10.43
CA SER A 31 5.78 13.29 -10.62
C SER A 31 6.14 11.85 -10.29
N ILE A 32 7.36 11.41 -10.63
CA ILE A 32 7.87 10.08 -10.33
C ILE A 32 8.05 9.93 -8.83
N ALA A 33 8.71 10.90 -8.17
CA ALA A 33 8.87 10.89 -6.71
C ALA A 33 7.51 10.82 -5.97
N LEU A 34 6.50 11.57 -6.43
CA LEU A 34 5.16 11.55 -5.85
C LEU A 34 4.46 10.19 -6.06
N ASN A 35 4.64 9.57 -7.22
CA ASN A 35 4.09 8.25 -7.51
C ASN A 35 4.73 7.18 -6.62
N GLU A 36 6.05 7.23 -6.40
CA GLU A 36 6.73 6.29 -5.50
C GLU A 36 6.26 6.43 -4.04
N VAL A 37 6.00 7.66 -3.57
CA VAL A 37 5.40 7.88 -2.24
C VAL A 37 4.01 7.25 -2.15
N ARG A 38 3.17 7.41 -3.18
CA ARG A 38 1.83 6.80 -3.23
C ARG A 38 1.91 5.28 -3.26
N ASP A 39 2.86 4.72 -3.99
CA ASP A 39 3.09 3.27 -4.04
C ASP A 39 3.59 2.73 -2.72
N MET A 40 4.49 3.43 -2.03
CA MET A 40 4.92 3.08 -0.67
C MET A 40 3.72 3.05 0.28
N ALA A 41 2.87 4.07 0.27
CA ALA A 41 1.68 4.13 1.11
C ALA A 41 0.73 2.94 0.85
N ARG A 42 0.45 2.62 -0.43
CA ARG A 42 -0.38 1.47 -0.80
C ARG A 42 0.19 0.14 -0.30
N ARG A 43 1.49 -0.08 -0.46
CA ARG A 43 2.15 -1.32 0.01
C ARG A 43 2.10 -1.46 1.52
N LEU A 44 2.28 -0.36 2.25
CA LEU A 44 2.18 -0.36 3.71
C LEU A 44 0.75 -0.64 4.20
N SER A 45 -0.27 -0.10 3.53
CA SER A 45 -1.68 -0.41 3.84
C SER A 45 -1.99 -1.89 3.61
N LEU A 46 -1.62 -2.45 2.44
CA LEU A 46 -1.82 -3.88 2.15
C LEU A 46 -1.10 -4.78 3.16
N LEU A 47 0.08 -4.36 3.59
CA LEU A 47 0.83 -5.07 4.62
C LEU A 47 0.12 -4.99 5.97
N ALA A 48 -0.43 -3.84 6.35
CA ALA A 48 -1.21 -3.71 7.58
C ALA A 48 -2.48 -4.57 7.55
N ASP A 49 -3.22 -4.56 6.44
CA ASP A 49 -4.44 -5.36 6.25
C ASP A 49 -4.16 -6.87 6.35
N ALA A 50 -3.00 -7.32 5.87
CA ALA A 50 -2.57 -8.71 5.99
C ALA A 50 -2.28 -9.15 7.45
N PHE A 51 -2.07 -8.19 8.37
CA PHE A 51 -1.82 -8.45 9.79
C PHE A 51 -3.07 -8.30 10.66
N ASP A 52 -4.02 -7.48 10.25
CA ASP A 52 -5.31 -7.31 10.93
C ASP A 52 -6.48 -7.38 9.94
N PRO A 53 -6.87 -8.60 9.51
CA PRO A 53 -7.90 -8.78 8.51
C PRO A 53 -9.30 -8.31 8.97
N ALA A 54 -9.51 -8.14 10.28
CA ALA A 54 -10.77 -7.65 10.84
C ALA A 54 -10.94 -6.12 10.70
N SER A 55 -9.87 -5.40 10.33
CA SER A 55 -9.87 -3.95 10.11
C SER A 55 -10.17 -3.55 8.67
N VAL A 56 -10.33 -4.51 7.75
CA VAL A 56 -10.74 -4.24 6.38
C VAL A 56 -12.24 -3.97 6.39
N PRO A 57 -12.72 -2.75 6.07
CA PRO A 57 -14.15 -2.51 5.96
C PRO A 57 -14.67 -3.40 4.85
N GLU A 58 -15.59 -4.31 5.19
CA GLU A 58 -16.31 -5.12 4.22
C GLU A 58 -16.82 -4.19 3.13
N LYS A 59 -16.38 -4.48 1.91
CA LYS A 59 -16.80 -3.81 0.69
C LYS A 59 -18.32 -3.69 0.73
N ALA A 60 -18.80 -2.45 0.88
CA ALA A 60 -20.21 -2.12 0.91
C ALA A 60 -20.98 -2.93 -0.13
N GLU A 61 -21.92 -3.75 0.36
CA GLU A 61 -22.92 -4.42 -0.45
C GLU A 61 -23.59 -3.37 -1.34
N SER A 62 -23.34 -3.45 -2.64
CA SER A 62 -24.21 -2.80 -3.62
C SER A 62 -25.48 -3.62 -3.73
N VAL A 63 -26.50 -3.17 -2.99
CA VAL A 63 -27.91 -3.42 -3.23
C VAL A 63 -28.24 -2.96 -4.65
N ASP A 64 -28.65 -3.88 -5.53
CA ASP A 64 -29.71 -3.64 -6.52
C ASP A 64 -30.16 -4.96 -7.15
N ASP A 65 -31.21 -5.55 -6.55
CA ASP A 65 -32.14 -6.42 -7.28
C ASP A 65 -33.49 -6.37 -6.54
N ALA A 66 -34.10 -5.19 -6.58
CA ALA A 66 -35.51 -5.01 -6.29
C ALA A 66 -36.25 -4.72 -7.60
N GLN A 67 -36.39 -5.74 -8.46
CA GLN A 67 -37.38 -5.71 -9.52
C GLN A 67 -38.02 -7.08 -9.74
N ALA A 68 -39.35 -7.07 -9.73
CA ALA A 68 -40.32 -8.12 -10.12
C ALA A 68 -40.90 -9.01 -9.02
N ALA A 69 -42.05 -8.59 -8.48
CA ALA A 69 -43.30 -9.37 -8.48
C ALA A 69 -44.50 -8.45 -8.23
#